data_AF-A0A2K8KZC4-F1
#
_entry.id   AF-A0A2K8KZC4-F1
#
_cell.length_a   1.000
_cell.length_b   1.000
_cell.length_c   1.000
_cell.angle_alpha   90.00
_cell.angle_beta   90.00
_cell.angle_gamma   90.00
#
_symmetry.space_group_name_H-M   'P 1'
#
loop_
_entity.id
_entity.type
_entity.pdbx_description
1 polymer ?
#
loop_
_entity_poly.entity_id
_entity_poly.type
_entity_poly.pdbx_seq_one_letter_code
_entity_poly.pdbx_strand_id
1 'polypeptide(L)'
;MSSIEEIKATAISELEERFNSDPEMQYPEDMVSEIADSSVPIYTYELALVAQSSMDVMLHENELPPAFDGTPTITNQIATAIYEIVQEELYERLYELQQEHEVQQDNGTEMEVG
;
A
#
# COMPACT_ATOMS: atom_id res chain seq x y z
N MET A 1 -16.08 -5.49 6.51
CA MET A 1 -16.07 -4.71 7.76
C MET A 1 -14.60 -4.55 7.98
N SER A 2 -14.02 -3.42 7.61
CA SER A 2 -12.64 -3.41 7.10
C SER A 2 -11.62 -3.77 8.18
N SER A 3 -11.01 -4.95 8.04
CA SER A 3 -9.78 -5.33 8.75
C SER A 3 -8.57 -4.79 7.99
N ILE A 4 -7.38 -4.84 8.61
CA ILE A 4 -6.14 -4.46 7.89
C ILE A 4 -5.92 -5.32 6.64
N GLU A 5 -6.25 -6.61 6.68
CA GLU A 5 -6.13 -7.51 5.52
C GLU A 5 -7.10 -7.14 4.39
N GLU A 6 -8.35 -6.73 4.72
CA GLU A 6 -9.30 -6.24 3.71
C GLU A 6 -8.80 -4.95 3.05
N ILE A 7 -8.16 -4.06 3.83
CA ILE A 7 -7.56 -2.82 3.33
C ILE A 7 -6.39 -3.14 2.39
N LYS A 8 -5.43 -3.97 2.83
CA LYS A 8 -4.27 -4.38 2.02
C LYS A 8 -4.70 -5.02 0.71
N ALA A 9 -5.64 -5.96 0.74
CA ALA A 9 -6.10 -6.64 -0.47
C ALA A 9 -6.75 -5.68 -1.48
N THR A 10 -7.50 -4.68 -0.98
CA THR A 10 -8.11 -3.65 -1.84
C THR A 10 -7.04 -2.75 -2.45
N ALA A 11 -6.06 -2.31 -1.64
CA ALA A 11 -4.95 -1.48 -2.08
C ALA A 11 -4.07 -2.18 -3.13
N ILE A 12 -3.74 -3.46 -2.91
CA ILE A 12 -3.00 -4.29 -3.87
C ILE A 12 -3.76 -4.41 -5.19
N SER A 13 -5.06 -4.69 -5.14
CA SER A 13 -5.87 -4.80 -6.36
C SER A 13 -5.87 -3.51 -7.16
N GLU A 14 -5.90 -2.35 -6.50
CA GLU A 14 -5.83 -1.05 -7.15
C GLU A 14 -4.44 -0.77 -7.74
N LEU A 15 -3.37 -1.14 -7.02
CA LEU A 15 -2.00 -1.04 -7.51
C LEU A 15 -1.82 -1.87 -8.79
N GLU A 16 -2.27 -3.11 -8.78
CA GLU A 16 -2.19 -4.01 -9.94
C GLU A 16 -2.98 -3.46 -11.13
N GLU A 17 -4.19 -2.92 -10.90
CA GLU A 17 -4.99 -2.32 -11.96
C GLU A 17 -4.28 -1.11 -12.59
N ARG A 18 -3.77 -0.19 -11.76
CA ARG A 18 -3.09 1.01 -12.23
C ARG A 18 -1.77 0.67 -12.93
N PHE A 19 -0.95 -0.23 -12.35
CA PHE A 19 0.31 -0.66 -12.95
C PHE A 19 0.09 -1.35 -14.29
N ASN A 20 -0.89 -2.25 -14.41
CA ASN A 20 -1.19 -2.92 -15.68
C ASN A 20 -1.71 -1.96 -16.76
N SER A 21 -2.28 -0.82 -16.37
CA SER A 21 -2.73 0.21 -17.30
C SER A 21 -1.58 1.05 -17.87
N ASP A 22 -0.51 1.23 -17.11
CA ASP A 22 0.69 1.99 -17.49
C ASP A 22 1.96 1.46 -16.76
N PRO A 23 2.54 0.34 -17.21
CA PRO A 23 3.67 -0.30 -16.51
C PRO A 23 4.99 0.48 -16.66
N GLU A 24 5.06 1.42 -17.60
CA GLU A 24 6.23 2.28 -17.84
C GLU A 24 6.08 3.66 -17.20
N MET A 25 5.11 3.83 -16.29
CA MET A 25 4.83 5.11 -15.66
C MET A 25 6.05 5.70 -14.97
N GLN A 26 6.18 7.03 -15.07
CA GLN A 26 7.22 7.76 -14.38
C GLN A 26 6.80 7.98 -12.92
N TYR A 27 7.60 7.49 -11.97
CA TYR A 27 7.38 7.57 -10.51
C TYR A 27 6.28 6.64 -9.96
N PRO A 28 6.39 5.31 -10.12
CA PRO A 28 5.44 4.37 -9.54
C PRO A 28 5.39 4.40 -8.00
N GLU A 29 6.42 4.92 -7.33
CA GLU A 29 6.45 5.15 -5.88
C GLU A 29 5.45 6.23 -5.39
N ASP A 30 5.16 7.22 -6.24
CA ASP A 30 4.15 8.24 -5.92
C ASP A 30 2.76 7.60 -5.90
N MET A 31 2.49 6.70 -6.85
CA MET A 31 1.26 5.92 -6.88
C MET A 31 1.10 5.04 -5.63
N VAL A 32 2.17 4.40 -5.16
CA VAL A 32 2.14 3.62 -3.90
C VAL A 32 1.71 4.50 -2.74
N SER A 33 2.30 5.70 -2.63
CA SER A 33 1.99 6.64 -1.55
C SER A 33 0.56 7.17 -1.63
N GLU A 34 0.06 7.47 -2.84
CA GLU A 34 -1.34 7.87 -3.07
C GLU A 34 -2.33 6.78 -2.67
N ILE A 35 -2.08 5.54 -3.07
CA ILE A 35 -2.95 4.40 -2.75
C ILE A 35 -2.94 4.17 -1.24
N ALA A 36 -1.76 4.17 -0.61
CA ALA A 36 -1.64 4.00 0.84
C ALA A 36 -2.42 5.08 1.61
N ASP A 37 -2.28 6.36 1.23
CA ASP A 37 -3.00 7.47 1.86
C ASP A 37 -4.53 7.31 1.72
N SER A 38 -4.99 6.99 0.50
CA SER A 38 -6.42 6.80 0.23
C SER A 38 -7.04 5.58 0.94
N SER A 39 -6.20 4.63 1.34
CA SER A 39 -6.60 3.39 2.02
C SER A 39 -6.82 3.58 3.53
N VAL A 40 -6.35 4.69 4.12
CA VAL A 40 -6.48 4.96 5.56
C VAL A 40 -7.91 5.38 5.91
N PRO A 41 -8.60 4.66 6.83
CA PRO A 41 -9.92 5.08 7.28
C PRO A 41 -9.89 6.44 8.00
N ILE A 42 -10.83 7.33 7.66
CA ILE A 42 -10.90 8.67 8.25
C ILE A 42 -11.79 8.76 9.49
N TYR A 43 -12.67 7.77 9.70
CA TYR A 43 -13.56 7.76 10.87
C TYR A 43 -12.89 7.03 12.04
N THR A 44 -12.88 7.67 13.21
CA THR A 44 -12.31 7.10 14.45
C THR A 44 -12.87 5.71 14.78
N TYR A 45 -14.14 5.46 14.48
CA TYR A 45 -14.77 4.14 14.67
C TYR A 45 -14.10 3.06 13.82
N GLU A 46 -13.81 3.35 12.54
CA GLU A 46 -13.19 2.41 11.61
C GLU A 46 -11.74 2.14 12.01
N LEU A 47 -10.99 3.18 12.38
CA LEU A 47 -9.63 3.05 12.90
C LEU A 47 -9.58 2.14 14.14
N ALA A 48 -10.53 2.30 15.07
CA ALA A 48 -10.62 1.46 16.26
C ALA A 48 -10.98 0.00 15.92
N LEU A 49 -11.80 -0.24 14.91
CA LEU A 49 -12.12 -1.59 14.45
C LEU A 49 -10.91 -2.28 13.82
N VAL A 50 -10.17 -1.58 12.95
CA VAL A 50 -8.95 -2.11 12.33
C VAL A 50 -7.95 -2.49 13.42
N ALA A 51 -7.69 -1.58 14.36
CA ALA A 51 -6.77 -1.80 15.47
C ALA A 51 -7.22 -2.93 16.42
N GLN A 52 -8.53 -3.07 16.67
CA GLN A 52 -9.05 -4.20 17.44
C GLN A 52 -8.81 -5.54 16.73
N SER A 53 -8.84 -5.55 15.40
CA SER A 53 -8.74 -6.76 14.59
C SER A 53 -7.32 -7.22 14.29
N SER A 54 -6.30 -6.37 14.52
CA SER A 54 -4.90 -6.68 14.22
C SER A 54 -3.94 -6.22 15.31
N MET A 55 -3.15 -7.18 15.82
CA MET A 55 -2.08 -6.87 16.77
C MET A 55 -0.95 -6.10 16.11
N ASP A 56 -0.71 -6.32 14.82
CA ASP A 56 0.37 -5.67 14.07
C ASP A 56 0.14 -4.16 14.04
N VAL A 57 -1.10 -3.72 13.77
CA VAL A 57 -1.48 -2.30 13.82
C VAL A 57 -1.28 -1.71 15.23
N MET A 58 -1.57 -2.47 16.28
CA MET A 58 -1.47 -2.00 17.66
C MET A 58 -0.03 -1.92 18.20
N LEU A 59 0.87 -2.74 17.66
CA LEU A 59 2.26 -2.82 18.08
C LEU A 59 3.22 -2.19 17.07
N HIS A 60 2.71 -1.67 15.96
CA HIS A 60 3.51 -1.02 14.93
C HIS A 60 4.30 0.16 15.50
N GLU A 61 5.60 0.18 15.22
CA GLU A 61 6.48 1.27 15.62
C GLU A 61 6.55 2.29 14.48
N ASN A 62 5.69 3.31 14.55
CA ASN A 62 5.59 4.30 13.47
C ASN A 62 6.93 5.01 13.22
N GLU A 63 7.35 5.08 11.95
CA GLU A 63 8.51 5.86 11.52
C GLU A 63 8.12 7.31 11.18
N LEU A 64 6.90 7.50 10.69
CA LEU A 64 6.28 8.76 10.33
C LEU A 64 5.62 9.43 11.54
N PRO A 65 5.48 10.77 11.50
CA PRO A 65 4.74 11.49 12.51
C PRO A 65 3.26 11.06 12.55
N PRO A 66 2.54 11.37 13.64
CA PRO A 66 1.10 11.12 13.72
C PRO A 66 0.34 11.75 12.55
N ALA A 67 -0.63 11.02 12.02
CA ALA A 67 -1.43 11.45 10.87
C ALA A 67 -2.32 12.68 11.18
N PHE A 68 -3.01 13.16 10.14
CA PHE A 68 -3.97 14.26 10.18
C PHE A 68 -3.37 15.59 10.67
N ASP A 69 -3.63 15.96 11.93
CA ASP A 69 -3.21 17.23 12.52
C ASP A 69 -1.85 17.16 13.22
N GLY A 70 -1.20 15.98 13.22
CA GLY A 70 0.10 15.78 13.86
C GLY A 70 0.04 15.65 15.38
N THR A 71 -1.13 15.77 16.01
CA THR A 71 -1.28 15.56 17.44
C THR A 71 -1.03 14.08 17.77
N PRO A 72 -0.25 13.73 18.82
CA PRO A 72 0.04 12.33 19.16
C PRO A 72 -1.13 11.67 19.90
N THR A 73 -2.32 11.67 19.28
CA THR A 73 -3.47 10.90 19.76
C THR A 73 -3.34 9.44 19.33
N ILE A 74 -3.97 8.53 20.08
CA ILE A 74 -4.01 7.10 19.73
C ILE A 74 -4.60 6.92 18.33
N THR A 75 -5.62 7.68 17.98
CA THR A 75 -6.26 7.61 16.65
C THR A 75 -5.31 8.01 15.53
N ASN A 76 -4.55 9.08 15.71
CA ASN A 76 -3.58 9.52 14.70
C ASN A 76 -2.40 8.55 14.59
N GLN A 77 -1.99 7.94 15.70
CA GLN A 77 -0.96 6.89 15.70
C GLN A 77 -1.42 5.63 14.95
N ILE A 78 -2.65 5.18 15.19
CA ILE A 78 -3.25 4.05 14.46
C ILE A 78 -3.36 4.36 12.97
N ALA A 79 -3.78 5.58 12.60
CA ALA A 79 -3.88 5.98 11.20
C ALA A 79 -2.51 5.96 10.50
N THR A 80 -1.46 6.47 11.15
CA THR A 80 -0.09 6.36 10.64
C THR A 80 0.35 4.89 10.52
N ALA A 81 0.06 4.05 11.52
CA ALA A 81 0.41 2.62 11.46
C ALA A 81 -0.24 1.92 10.27
N ILE A 82 -1.53 2.19 10.04
CA ILE A 82 -2.27 1.62 8.88
C ILE A 82 -1.63 2.09 7.57
N TYR A 83 -1.32 3.39 7.45
CA TYR A 83 -0.64 3.93 6.27
C TYR A 83 0.67 3.19 5.99
N GLU A 84 1.54 3.07 6.99
CA GLU A 84 2.87 2.47 6.82
C GLU A 84 2.79 0.98 6.49
N ILE A 85 1.92 0.22 7.19
CA ILE A 85 1.71 -1.21 6.92
C ILE A 85 1.21 -1.42 5.49
N VAL A 86 0.26 -0.60 5.02
CA VAL A 86 -0.25 -0.70 3.65
C VAL A 86 0.83 -0.28 2.65
N GLN A 87 1.59 0.77 2.95
CA GLN A 87 2.66 1.27 2.08
C GLN A 87 3.77 0.24 1.90
N GLU A 88 4.19 -0.43 2.97
CA GLU A 88 5.20 -1.49 2.94
C GLU A 88 4.76 -2.63 2.01
N GLU A 89 3.55 -3.15 2.20
CA GLU A 89 2.97 -4.22 1.39
C GLU A 89 2.85 -3.81 -0.10
N LEU A 90 2.45 -2.56 -0.38
CA LEU A 90 2.37 -2.05 -1.75
C LEU A 90 3.73 -1.93 -2.43
N TYR A 91 4.77 -1.52 -1.69
CA TYR A 91 6.13 -1.49 -2.23
C TYR A 91 6.63 -2.90 -2.57
N GLU A 92 6.45 -3.86 -1.66
CA GLU A 92 6.80 -5.27 -1.93
C GLU A 92 6.12 -5.75 -3.23
N ARG A 93 4.82 -5.51 -3.37
CA ARG A 93 4.09 -5.92 -4.56
C ARG A 93 4.51 -5.17 -5.83
N LEU A 94 4.80 -3.87 -5.74
CA LEU A 94 5.28 -3.09 -6.88
C LEU A 94 6.62 -3.66 -7.40
N TYR A 95 7.55 -4.00 -6.50
CA TYR A 95 8.82 -4.60 -6.90
C TYR A 95 8.64 -5.94 -7.63
N GLU A 96 7.70 -6.77 -7.17
CA GLU A 96 7.35 -8.01 -7.86
C GLU A 96 6.78 -7.74 -9.26
N LEU A 97 5.84 -6.80 -9.39
CA LEU A 97 5.22 -6.44 -10.67
C LEU A 97 6.24 -5.90 -11.68
N GLN A 98 7.18 -5.08 -11.22
CA GLN A 98 8.27 -4.56 -12.06
C GLN A 98 9.18 -5.70 -12.54
N GLN A 99 9.56 -6.62 -11.65
CA GLN A 99 10.35 -7.78 -12.01
C GLN A 99 9.61 -8.71 -13.00
N GLU A 100 8.32 -8.96 -12.77
CA GLU A 100 7.47 -9.73 -13.68
C GLU A 100 7.42 -9.10 -15.08
N HIS A 101 7.32 -7.76 -15.14
CA HIS A 101 7.29 -7.01 -16.39
C HIS A 101 8.64 -7.08 -17.14
N GLU A 102 9.77 -6.89 -16.45
CA GLU A 102 11.11 -7.01 -17.03
C GLU A 102 11.33 -8.39 -17.65
N VAL A 103 10.99 -9.47 -16.93
CA VAL A 103 11.11 -10.85 -17.43
C VAL A 103 10.25 -11.10 -18.67
N GLN A 104 9.07 -10.50 -18.76
CA GLN A 104 8.20 -10.63 -19.93
C GLN A 104 8.78 -9.89 -21.15
N GLN A 105 9.36 -8.71 -20.95
CA GLN A 105 10.02 -7.96 -22.03
C GLN A 105 11.24 -8.71 -22.60
N ASP A 106 12.07 -9.31 -21.73
CA ASP A 106 13.25 -10.08 -22.15
C ASP A 106 12.85 -11.32 -22.97
N ASN A 107 11.86 -12.09 -22.50
CA ASN A 107 11.38 -13.28 -23.22
C ASN A 107 10.62 -12.94 -24.52
N GLY A 108 9.93 -11.80 -24.57
CA GLY A 108 9.28 -11.31 -25.79
C GLY A 108 10.27 -10.91 -26.86
N THR A 109 11.41 -10.32 -26.45
CA THR A 109 12.46 -9.86 -27.36
C THR A 109 13.22 -11.04 -27.99
N GLU A 110 13.47 -12.14 -27.27
CA GLU A 110 14.17 -13.32 -27.82
C GLU A 110 13.39 -14.05 -28.92
N MET A 111 12.06 -13.96 -28.95
CA MET A 111 11.23 -14.61 -29.97
C MET A 111 11.10 -13.83 -31.28
N GLU A 112 11.38 -12.52 -31.30
CA GLU A 112 11.30 -11.69 -32.52
C GLU A 112 12.61 -11.68 -33.34
N VAL A 113 13.73 -12.17 -32.79
CA VAL A 113 15.04 -12.19 -33.46
C VAL A 113 15.47 -13.58 -33.97
N GLY A 114 14.57 -14.57 -33.91
CA GLY A 114 14.81 -15.97 -34.31
C GLY A 114 14.43 -16.34 -35.74
#